data_AF-A0A3L6QRM5-F1
#
_entry.id   AF-A0A3L6QRM5-F1
#
_cell.length_a   1.000
_cell.length_b   1.000
_cell.length_c   1.000
_cell.angle_alpha   90.00
_cell.angle_beta   90.00
_cell.angle_gamma   90.00
#
_symmetry.space_group_name_H-M   'P 1'
#
loop_
_entity.id
_entity.type
_entity.pdbx_description
1 polymer ?
#
loop_
_entity_poly.entity_id
_entity_poly.type
_entity_poly.pdbx_seq_one_letter_code
_entity_poly.pdbx_strand_id
1 'polypeptide(L)'
;MAMEKAASFLSSLVGGGGSPEPAATVRSITIYPLKSCRGIFVPQATVTSTGFRWDRQWMVVNDKGRAVTQRVEPSLALVGADMPPEAFAAEDWQPAPDSHSHMVIRAPGMDPLKIPLAAEHATVDGVAVWGWSGSAYDQGAEAAEWFSAYLGKPSRLVRFKEVSETRPTDPDYAQGYKVMFVDAFPILIASQVPNVDQENATPGVEPNETLRTFRSGEVYFGQNLVCKESLSANGKGRIIKVGDPVYVLQSFSSRDEAPA
;
A
#
# COMPACT_ATOMS: atom_id res chain seq x y z
N MET A 1 3.67 41.96 -4.57
CA MET A 1 4.99 41.57 -5.12
C MET A 1 5.86 41.10 -3.97
N ALA A 2 6.68 40.07 -4.22
CA ALA A 2 7.63 39.37 -3.34
C ALA A 2 7.05 38.29 -2.40
N MET A 3 7.38 37.05 -2.75
CA MET A 3 7.27 35.80 -1.99
C MET A 3 8.34 35.76 -0.89
N GLU A 4 8.01 35.19 0.27
CA GLU A 4 9.01 34.76 1.25
C GLU A 4 8.89 33.26 1.48
N LYS A 5 9.98 32.54 1.19
CA LYS A 5 10.16 31.11 1.44
C LYS A 5 10.38 30.91 2.94
N ALA A 6 9.50 30.18 3.60
CA ALA A 6 9.74 29.70 4.96
C ALA A 6 10.76 28.56 4.93
N ALA A 7 12.03 28.92 5.14
CA ALA A 7 13.07 28.02 5.62
C ALA A 7 13.30 28.29 7.11
N SER A 8 13.08 27.30 7.97
CA SER A 8 13.62 27.16 9.33
C SER A 8 12.94 25.93 9.94
N PHE A 9 13.60 24.90 10.45
CA PHE A 9 14.59 24.93 11.52
C PHE A 9 15.60 23.78 11.40
N LEU A 10 16.89 24.11 11.29
CA LEU A 10 18.00 23.23 11.65
C LEU A 10 19.08 24.08 12.33
N SER A 11 19.19 23.95 13.65
CA SER A 11 20.39 24.20 14.45
C SER A 11 20.18 23.38 15.72
N SER A 12 21.07 22.53 16.21
CA SER A 12 22.52 22.38 16.04
C SER A 12 22.92 21.13 16.81
N LEU A 13 23.98 20.42 16.40
CA LEU A 13 25.18 20.24 17.24
C LEU A 13 26.25 19.39 16.50
N VAL A 14 27.43 20.00 16.41
CA VAL A 14 28.75 19.48 15.96
C VAL A 14 29.02 19.47 14.44
N GLY A 15 29.58 20.59 13.97
CA GLY A 15 30.77 20.65 13.10
C GLY A 15 30.73 20.04 11.70
N GLY A 16 30.41 20.86 10.70
CA GLY A 16 30.66 20.56 9.28
C GLY A 16 29.59 21.16 8.37
N GLY A 17 29.87 22.34 7.79
CA GLY A 17 28.95 23.09 6.92
C GLY A 17 28.78 22.49 5.51
N GLY A 18 28.18 21.30 5.42
CA GLY A 18 27.65 20.74 4.18
C GLY A 18 26.18 20.37 4.38
N SER A 19 25.33 20.63 3.38
CA SER A 19 24.01 19.98 3.33
C SER A 19 24.21 18.47 3.42
N PRO A 20 23.41 17.73 4.20
CA PRO A 20 23.58 16.28 4.33
C PRO A 20 23.51 15.63 2.94
N GLU A 21 24.46 14.76 2.61
CA GLU A 21 24.39 13.98 1.37
C GLU A 21 23.21 13.00 1.45
N PRO A 22 22.51 12.75 0.33
CA PRO A 22 21.43 11.77 0.31
C PRO A 22 21.98 10.37 0.57
N ALA A 23 21.36 9.65 1.51
CA ALA A 23 21.72 8.27 1.85
C ALA A 23 21.21 7.27 0.79
N ALA A 24 20.15 7.62 0.05
CA ALA A 24 19.61 6.83 -1.05
C ALA A 24 18.79 7.69 -2.01
N THR A 25 18.27 7.08 -3.07
CA THR A 25 17.34 7.70 -4.03
C THR A 25 16.18 6.75 -4.29
N VAL A 26 14.95 7.27 -4.38
CA VAL A 26 13.76 6.48 -4.70
C VAL A 26 13.88 5.92 -6.11
N ARG A 27 14.10 4.61 -6.24
CA ARG A 27 14.26 3.94 -7.55
C ARG A 27 12.93 3.63 -8.24
N SER A 28 11.95 3.20 -7.46
CA SER A 28 10.63 2.80 -7.95
C SER A 28 9.61 2.92 -6.84
N ILE A 29 8.38 3.27 -7.20
CA ILE A 29 7.23 3.23 -6.29
C ILE A 29 6.24 2.23 -6.87
N THR A 30 5.81 1.28 -6.04
CA THR A 30 4.85 0.25 -6.43
C THR A 30 3.63 0.35 -5.54
N ILE A 31 2.46 0.49 -6.15
CA ILE A 31 1.15 0.49 -5.48
C ILE A 31 0.45 -0.81 -5.81
N TYR A 32 -0.22 -1.41 -4.84
CA TYR A 32 -1.00 -2.62 -5.05
C TYR A 32 -2.45 -2.32 -4.69
N PRO A 33 -3.26 -1.83 -5.64
CA PRO A 33 -4.65 -1.45 -5.35
C PRO A 33 -5.44 -2.56 -4.66
N LEU A 34 -5.28 -3.78 -5.16
CA LEU A 34 -5.87 -4.99 -4.60
C LEU A 34 -4.83 -5.77 -3.79
N LYS A 35 -5.21 -6.19 -2.58
CA LYS A 35 -4.43 -7.10 -1.76
C LYS A 35 -4.17 -8.41 -2.50
N SER A 36 -2.91 -8.84 -2.52
CA SER A 36 -2.45 -10.08 -3.15
C SER A 36 -2.59 -10.12 -4.67
N CYS A 37 -2.80 -8.98 -5.32
CA CYS A 37 -2.80 -8.89 -6.79
C CYS A 37 -1.51 -8.25 -7.29
N ARG A 38 -1.36 -8.14 -8.61
CA ARG A 38 -0.20 -7.50 -9.24
C ARG A 38 -0.14 -6.01 -8.87
N GLY A 39 1.06 -5.55 -8.52
CA GLY A 39 1.33 -4.14 -8.29
C GLY A 39 1.48 -3.34 -9.58
N ILE A 40 1.27 -2.04 -9.49
CA ILE A 40 1.51 -1.06 -10.55
C ILE A 40 2.66 -0.14 -10.16
N PHE A 41 3.53 0.15 -11.12
CA PHE A 41 4.60 1.13 -10.95
C PHE A 41 4.06 2.53 -11.24
N VAL A 42 4.34 3.46 -10.34
CA VAL A 42 3.89 4.85 -10.45
C VAL A 42 5.08 5.81 -10.35
N PRO A 43 5.07 6.94 -11.07
CA PRO A 43 6.15 7.92 -11.00
C PRO A 43 6.15 8.68 -9.66
N GLN A 44 5.00 8.74 -8.99
CA GLN A 44 4.83 9.39 -7.70
C GLN A 44 3.64 8.80 -6.94
N ALA A 45 3.65 8.93 -5.61
CA ALA A 45 2.53 8.52 -4.76
C ALA A 45 2.36 9.45 -3.56
N THR A 46 1.11 9.73 -3.21
CA THR A 46 0.77 10.46 -1.97
C THR A 46 0.90 9.55 -0.77
N VAL A 47 1.65 9.97 0.24
CA VAL A 47 1.72 9.33 1.56
C VAL A 47 0.56 9.83 2.42
N THR A 48 -0.14 8.88 3.05
CA THR A 48 -1.25 9.09 3.98
C THR A 48 -0.92 8.47 5.35
N SER A 49 -1.83 8.62 6.32
CA SER A 49 -1.69 8.00 7.64
C SER A 49 -1.74 6.46 7.62
N THR A 50 -2.21 5.86 6.52
CA THR A 50 -2.38 4.40 6.35
C THR A 50 -1.46 3.79 5.31
N GLY A 51 -0.56 4.60 4.73
CA GLY A 51 0.37 4.17 3.70
C GLY A 51 0.28 5.03 2.45
N PHE A 52 0.73 4.51 1.31
CA PHE A 52 0.47 5.19 0.04
C PHE A 52 -1.02 5.18 -0.29
N ARG A 53 -1.51 6.30 -0.82
CA ARG A 53 -2.88 6.39 -1.34
C ARG A 53 -3.11 5.27 -2.36
N TRP A 54 -4.30 4.67 -2.32
CA TRP A 54 -4.72 3.54 -3.15
C TRP A 54 -4.08 2.20 -2.82
N ASP A 55 -3.12 2.12 -1.90
CA ASP A 55 -2.44 0.87 -1.59
C ASP A 55 -3.30 -0.05 -0.71
N ARG A 56 -3.56 -1.27 -1.20
CA ARG A 56 -4.36 -2.34 -0.58
C ARG A 56 -5.68 -1.84 0.01
N GLN A 57 -6.36 -0.94 -0.70
CA GLN A 57 -7.70 -0.50 -0.34
C GLN A 57 -8.76 -1.54 -0.71
N TRP A 58 -8.48 -2.40 -1.69
CA TRP A 58 -9.36 -3.48 -2.10
C TRP A 58 -8.81 -4.85 -1.70
N MET A 59 -9.72 -5.80 -1.52
CA MET A 59 -9.39 -7.19 -1.18
C MET A 59 -10.45 -8.14 -1.74
N VAL A 60 -10.01 -9.31 -2.20
CA VAL A 60 -10.93 -10.40 -2.56
C VAL A 60 -11.23 -11.21 -1.31
N VAL A 61 -12.50 -11.53 -1.09
CA VAL A 61 -12.97 -12.39 0.01
C VAL A 61 -13.75 -13.58 -0.53
N ASN A 62 -13.72 -14.69 0.20
CA ASN A 62 -14.52 -15.87 -0.12
C ASN A 62 -15.96 -15.77 0.40
N ASP A 63 -16.75 -16.83 0.21
CA ASP A 63 -18.11 -17.00 0.72
C ASP A 63 -18.28 -16.79 2.23
N LYS A 64 -17.20 -16.93 3.01
CA LYS A 64 -17.17 -16.72 4.46
C LYS A 64 -16.63 -15.35 4.87
N GLY A 65 -16.45 -14.42 3.92
CA GLY A 65 -15.90 -13.09 4.18
C GLY A 65 -14.40 -13.06 4.49
N ARG A 66 -13.68 -14.18 4.31
CA ARG A 66 -12.25 -14.26 4.61
C ARG A 66 -11.41 -13.87 3.41
N ALA A 67 -10.35 -13.10 3.67
CA ALA A 67 -9.37 -12.71 2.65
C ALA A 67 -8.85 -13.90 1.84
N VAL A 68 -8.94 -13.79 0.52
CA VAL A 68 -8.26 -14.67 -0.43
C VAL A 68 -6.88 -14.07 -0.71
N THR A 69 -5.82 -14.87 -0.56
CA THR A 69 -4.44 -14.39 -0.70
C THR A 69 -3.64 -15.26 -1.65
N GLN A 70 -2.50 -14.76 -2.16
CA GLN A 70 -1.58 -15.53 -3.02
C GLN A 70 -1.07 -16.82 -2.36
N ARG A 71 -1.10 -16.92 -1.03
CA ARG A 71 -0.72 -18.14 -0.30
C ARG A 71 -1.68 -19.31 -0.59
N VAL A 72 -2.94 -19.00 -0.90
CA VAL A 72 -3.99 -19.98 -1.19
C VAL A 72 -4.40 -19.97 -2.67
N GLU A 73 -4.39 -18.80 -3.32
CA GLU A 73 -4.67 -18.63 -4.75
C GLU A 73 -3.52 -17.86 -5.42
N PRO A 74 -2.42 -18.54 -5.80
CA PRO A 74 -1.28 -17.89 -6.46
C PRO A 74 -1.64 -17.14 -7.74
N SER A 75 -2.68 -17.60 -8.45
CA SER A 75 -3.19 -16.97 -9.68
C SER A 75 -3.58 -15.50 -9.49
N LEU A 76 -3.88 -15.05 -8.27
CA LEU A 76 -4.11 -13.63 -7.99
C LEU A 76 -2.92 -12.74 -8.40
N ALA A 77 -1.70 -13.28 -8.45
CA ALA A 77 -0.53 -12.57 -8.97
C ALA A 77 -0.68 -12.11 -10.44
N LEU A 78 -1.55 -12.77 -11.23
CA LEU A 78 -1.83 -12.42 -12.62
C LEU A 78 -2.95 -11.38 -12.77
N VAL A 79 -3.67 -11.08 -11.68
CA VAL A 79 -4.72 -10.07 -11.66
C VAL A 79 -4.05 -8.70 -11.58
N GLY A 80 -4.13 -7.92 -12.65
CA GLY A 80 -3.68 -6.52 -12.69
C GLY A 80 -4.83 -5.55 -12.46
N ALA A 81 -4.51 -4.39 -11.89
CA ALA A 81 -5.44 -3.29 -11.72
C ALA A 81 -4.81 -1.98 -12.21
N ASP A 82 -5.43 -1.39 -13.22
CA ASP A 82 -5.04 -0.09 -13.76
C ASP A 82 -5.91 0.99 -13.09
N MET A 83 -5.26 1.96 -12.44
CA MET A 83 -5.91 3.15 -11.88
C MET A 83 -5.95 4.26 -12.93
N PRO A 84 -6.92 5.18 -12.88
CA PRO A 84 -6.95 6.30 -13.80
C PRO A 84 -5.74 7.22 -13.54
N PRO A 85 -5.10 7.81 -14.57
CA PRO A 85 -3.85 8.56 -14.42
C PRO A 85 -3.90 9.68 -13.38
N GLU A 86 -5.04 10.35 -13.27
CA GLU A 86 -5.30 11.43 -12.31
C GLU A 86 -5.26 10.97 -10.84
N ALA A 87 -5.44 9.67 -10.57
CA ALA A 87 -5.41 9.10 -9.22
C ALA A 87 -4.08 9.34 -8.47
N PHE A 88 -3.00 9.58 -9.22
CA PHE A 88 -1.67 9.87 -8.70
C PHE A 88 -1.17 11.27 -9.08
N ALA A 89 -1.97 12.09 -9.76
CA ALA A 89 -1.53 13.38 -10.29
C ALA A 89 -1.44 14.47 -9.22
N ALA A 90 -2.37 14.45 -8.25
CA ALA A 90 -2.43 15.42 -7.17
C ALA A 90 -2.56 14.73 -5.80
N GLU A 91 -2.17 15.46 -4.78
CA GLU A 91 -2.04 14.98 -3.41
C GLU A 91 -3.39 14.57 -2.80
N ASP A 92 -4.40 15.38 -3.05
CA ASP A 92 -5.76 15.30 -2.51
C ASP A 92 -6.78 14.85 -3.55
N TRP A 93 -6.32 14.33 -4.70
CA TRP A 93 -7.22 13.89 -5.75
C TRP A 93 -8.20 12.85 -5.21
N GLN A 94 -9.48 13.12 -5.48
CA GLN A 94 -10.59 12.24 -5.22
C GLN A 94 -11.43 12.18 -6.49
N PRO A 95 -11.99 11.01 -6.83
CA PRO A 95 -12.91 10.93 -7.94
C PRO A 95 -14.12 11.80 -7.61
N ALA A 96 -14.52 12.67 -8.55
CA ALA A 96 -15.73 13.47 -8.34
C ALA A 96 -16.94 12.51 -8.26
N PRO A 97 -17.97 12.83 -7.45
CA PRO A 97 -19.15 11.97 -7.26
C PRO A 97 -19.80 11.52 -8.58
N ASP A 98 -19.84 12.41 -9.58
CA ASP A 98 -20.44 12.14 -10.90
C ASP A 98 -19.40 11.75 -11.96
N SER A 99 -18.15 11.47 -11.56
CA SER A 99 -17.10 11.10 -12.52
C SER A 99 -17.25 9.65 -12.96
N HIS A 100 -16.97 9.41 -14.24
CA HIS A 100 -16.76 8.07 -14.79
C HIS A 100 -15.33 7.56 -14.53
N SER A 101 -14.77 7.85 -13.35
CA SER A 101 -13.42 7.38 -12.97
C SER A 101 -13.51 5.93 -12.50
N HIS A 102 -12.79 5.04 -13.17
CA HIS A 102 -12.81 3.61 -12.86
C HIS A 102 -11.40 3.06 -12.66
N MET A 103 -11.26 2.14 -11.72
CA MET A 103 -10.19 1.16 -11.74
C MET A 103 -10.56 0.06 -12.73
N VAL A 104 -9.63 -0.35 -13.59
CA VAL A 104 -9.85 -1.43 -14.56
C VAL A 104 -9.05 -2.66 -14.13
N ILE A 105 -9.75 -3.76 -13.84
CA ILE A 105 -9.17 -5.03 -13.43
C ILE A 105 -9.05 -5.95 -14.65
N ARG A 106 -7.92 -6.65 -14.78
CA ARG A 106 -7.63 -7.58 -15.88
C ARG A 106 -6.98 -8.84 -15.34
N ALA A 107 -7.32 -9.98 -15.94
CA ALA A 107 -6.63 -11.24 -15.73
C ALA A 107 -6.67 -12.10 -17.00
N PRO A 108 -5.77 -13.10 -17.14
CA PRO A 108 -5.78 -14.00 -18.29
C PRO A 108 -7.13 -14.69 -18.47
N GLY A 109 -7.66 -14.69 -19.69
CA GLY A 109 -8.91 -15.36 -20.05
C GLY A 109 -10.19 -14.66 -19.55
N MET A 110 -10.08 -13.44 -19.00
CA MET A 110 -11.22 -12.68 -18.48
C MET A 110 -11.40 -11.38 -19.25
N ASP A 111 -12.65 -10.98 -19.48
CA ASP A 111 -12.97 -9.64 -19.98
C ASP A 111 -12.59 -8.57 -18.95
N PRO A 112 -12.22 -7.34 -19.35
CA PRO A 112 -11.86 -6.28 -18.41
C PRO A 112 -13.04 -5.86 -17.53
N LEU A 113 -12.84 -5.86 -16.21
CA LEU A 113 -13.83 -5.42 -15.22
C LEU A 113 -13.59 -3.96 -14.84
N LYS A 114 -14.63 -3.13 -14.84
CA LYS A 114 -14.55 -1.72 -14.42
C LYS A 114 -15.16 -1.53 -13.04
N ILE A 115 -14.38 -1.03 -12.10
CA ILE A 115 -14.82 -0.72 -10.74
C ILE A 115 -14.90 0.81 -10.60
N PRO A 116 -16.10 1.39 -10.44
CA PRO A 116 -16.24 2.83 -10.21
C PRO A 116 -15.57 3.25 -8.91
N LEU A 117 -14.83 4.37 -8.93
CA LEU A 117 -14.11 4.85 -7.74
C LEU A 117 -14.96 5.74 -6.82
N ALA A 118 -16.03 6.33 -7.36
CA ALA A 118 -16.92 7.31 -6.70
C ALA A 118 -18.33 6.76 -6.40
N ALA A 119 -18.61 5.49 -6.72
CA ALA A 119 -19.96 4.95 -6.54
C ALA A 119 -20.29 4.77 -5.05
N GLU A 120 -21.57 4.94 -4.72
CA GLU A 120 -22.09 4.44 -3.45
C GLU A 120 -22.05 2.91 -3.46
N HIS A 121 -21.66 2.34 -2.32
CA HIS A 121 -21.50 0.91 -2.17
C HIS A 121 -22.33 0.40 -1.01
N ALA A 122 -22.97 -0.75 -1.21
CA ALA A 122 -23.55 -1.51 -0.11
C ALA A 122 -22.45 -1.89 0.90
N THR A 123 -22.83 -2.05 2.16
CA THR A 123 -21.91 -2.58 3.19
C THR A 123 -22.10 -4.09 3.29
N VAL A 124 -20.99 -4.81 3.45
CA VAL A 124 -20.95 -6.22 3.85
C VAL A 124 -20.21 -6.36 5.17
N ASP A 125 -20.79 -7.10 6.10
CA ASP A 125 -20.21 -7.38 7.42
C ASP A 125 -19.45 -8.71 7.44
N GLY A 126 -18.66 -8.95 8.49
CA GLY A 126 -17.95 -10.21 8.69
C GLY A 126 -16.74 -10.39 7.77
N VAL A 127 -16.23 -9.30 7.18
CA VAL A 127 -14.99 -9.31 6.40
C VAL A 127 -13.82 -9.48 7.35
N ALA A 128 -12.94 -10.44 7.06
CA ALA A 128 -11.80 -10.75 7.93
C ALA A 128 -10.49 -10.86 7.16
N VAL A 129 -9.43 -10.31 7.74
CA VAL A 129 -8.04 -10.45 7.29
C VAL A 129 -7.12 -10.58 8.51
N TRP A 130 -6.38 -11.67 8.57
CA TRP A 130 -5.57 -12.01 9.74
C TRP A 130 -6.42 -12.02 11.03
N GLY A 131 -5.96 -11.35 12.09
CA GLY A 131 -6.70 -11.21 13.34
C GLY A 131 -7.77 -10.10 13.36
N TRP A 132 -7.97 -9.38 12.24
CA TRP A 132 -8.97 -8.31 12.15
C TRP A 132 -10.25 -8.79 11.47
N SER A 133 -11.39 -8.32 11.97
CA SER A 133 -12.71 -8.48 11.36
C SER A 133 -13.53 -7.20 11.47
N GLY A 134 -14.31 -6.87 10.44
CA GLY A 134 -15.17 -5.70 10.42
C GLY A 134 -16.10 -5.67 9.20
N SER A 135 -16.57 -4.48 8.85
CA SER A 135 -17.37 -4.24 7.66
C SER A 135 -16.54 -3.69 6.49
N ALA A 136 -17.05 -3.81 5.27
CA ALA A 136 -16.41 -3.27 4.07
C ALA A 136 -17.45 -2.85 3.03
N TYR A 137 -17.04 -2.04 2.05
CA TYR A 137 -17.86 -1.70 0.90
C TYR A 137 -17.84 -2.83 -0.13
N ASP A 138 -19.00 -3.39 -0.43
CA ASP A 138 -19.18 -4.37 -1.50
C ASP A 138 -19.05 -3.69 -2.87
N GLN A 139 -18.21 -4.24 -3.74
CA GLN A 139 -18.00 -3.70 -5.09
C GLN A 139 -19.03 -4.21 -6.11
N GLY A 140 -20.03 -4.97 -5.66
CA GLY A 140 -21.23 -5.28 -6.43
C GLY A 140 -21.21 -6.67 -7.09
N ALA A 141 -22.35 -7.03 -7.66
CA ALA A 141 -22.58 -8.35 -8.25
C ALA A 141 -21.64 -8.66 -9.43
N GLU A 142 -21.40 -7.69 -10.32
CA GLU A 142 -20.50 -7.85 -11.46
C GLU A 142 -19.07 -8.21 -11.01
N ALA A 143 -18.56 -7.51 -9.98
CA ALA A 143 -17.24 -7.81 -9.43
C ALA A 143 -17.21 -9.19 -8.75
N ALA A 144 -18.27 -9.57 -8.04
CA ALA A 144 -18.40 -10.88 -7.42
C ALA A 144 -18.42 -12.01 -8.46
N GLU A 145 -19.21 -11.86 -9.53
CA GLU A 145 -19.29 -12.80 -10.64
C GLU A 145 -17.94 -12.95 -11.34
N TRP A 146 -17.27 -11.83 -11.62
CA TRP A 146 -15.96 -11.82 -12.28
C TRP A 146 -14.90 -12.58 -11.47
N PHE A 147 -14.76 -12.27 -10.17
CA PHE A 147 -13.79 -12.97 -9.31
C PHE A 147 -14.18 -14.43 -9.07
N SER A 148 -15.48 -14.73 -8.99
CA SER A 148 -15.95 -16.10 -8.83
C SER A 148 -15.65 -16.95 -10.07
N ALA A 149 -15.82 -16.39 -11.26
CA ALA A 149 -15.46 -17.03 -12.52
C ALA A 149 -13.95 -17.25 -12.62
N TYR A 150 -13.14 -16.23 -12.31
CA TYR A 150 -11.69 -16.32 -12.39
C TYR A 150 -11.10 -17.35 -11.41
N LEU A 151 -11.61 -17.38 -10.17
CA LEU A 151 -11.11 -18.28 -9.11
C LEU A 151 -11.80 -19.64 -9.07
N GLY A 152 -12.88 -19.83 -9.85
CA GLY A 152 -13.69 -21.04 -9.86
C GLY A 152 -14.43 -21.31 -8.54
N LYS A 153 -14.61 -20.31 -7.68
CA LYS A 153 -15.25 -20.42 -6.36
C LYS A 153 -15.92 -19.12 -5.94
N PRO A 154 -17.03 -19.16 -5.17
CA PRO A 154 -17.73 -17.94 -4.76
C PRO A 154 -16.80 -16.95 -4.06
N SER A 155 -16.65 -15.77 -4.67
CA SER A 155 -15.71 -14.74 -4.27
C SER A 155 -16.31 -13.36 -4.49
N ARG A 156 -15.90 -12.38 -3.68
CA ARG A 156 -16.35 -10.99 -3.75
C ARG A 156 -15.18 -10.04 -3.68
N LEU A 157 -15.27 -8.92 -4.36
CA LEU A 157 -14.35 -7.80 -4.20
C LEU A 157 -14.93 -6.81 -3.18
N VAL A 158 -14.14 -6.45 -2.18
CA VAL A 158 -14.52 -5.46 -1.16
C VAL A 158 -13.50 -4.34 -1.08
N ARG A 159 -13.95 -3.15 -0.67
CA ARG A 159 -13.10 -1.97 -0.40
C ARG A 159 -13.18 -1.59 1.07
N PHE A 160 -12.05 -1.21 1.67
CA PHE A 160 -11.99 -0.85 3.08
C PHE A 160 -12.91 0.34 3.39
N LYS A 161 -13.67 0.25 4.48
CA LYS A 161 -14.68 1.24 4.86
C LYS A 161 -14.12 2.25 5.87
N GLU A 162 -13.22 3.11 5.39
CA GLU A 162 -12.45 4.07 6.23
C GLU A 162 -13.32 4.99 7.11
N VAL A 163 -14.56 5.24 6.70
CA VAL A 163 -15.49 6.13 7.42
C VAL A 163 -15.95 5.57 8.76
N SER A 164 -15.93 4.24 8.94
CA SER A 164 -16.42 3.59 10.17
C SER A 164 -15.48 2.51 10.71
N GLU A 165 -14.51 2.06 9.91
CA GLU A 165 -13.59 0.99 10.29
C GLU A 165 -12.19 1.51 10.55
N THR A 166 -11.50 0.88 11.48
CA THR A 166 -10.08 1.10 11.73
C THR A 166 -9.41 -0.24 11.97
N ARG A 167 -8.26 -0.44 11.34
CA ARG A 167 -7.40 -1.60 11.62
C ARG A 167 -6.07 -1.08 12.16
N PRO A 168 -5.83 -1.20 13.47
CA PRO A 168 -4.57 -0.78 14.06
C PRO A 168 -3.44 -1.68 13.58
N THR A 169 -2.26 -1.10 13.46
CA THR A 169 -1.01 -1.86 13.39
C THR A 169 -0.77 -2.57 14.71
N ASP A 170 -0.04 -3.68 14.65
CA ASP A 170 0.40 -4.36 15.87
C ASP A 170 1.35 -3.44 16.65
N PRO A 171 1.09 -3.19 17.95
CA PRO A 171 1.83 -2.22 18.74
C PRO A 171 3.30 -2.59 18.95
N ASP A 172 3.64 -3.87 18.91
CA ASP A 172 5.05 -4.29 18.97
C ASP A 172 5.80 -3.72 17.78
N TYR A 173 5.13 -3.62 16.63
CA TYR A 173 5.66 -3.20 15.34
C TYR A 173 5.56 -1.69 15.08
N ALA A 174 4.40 -1.09 15.32
CA ALA A 174 4.16 0.33 15.14
C ALA A 174 2.98 0.76 16.02
N GLN A 175 3.23 1.40 17.16
CA GLN A 175 2.16 1.82 18.05
C GLN A 175 1.45 3.08 17.52
N GLY A 176 0.11 3.09 17.55
CA GLY A 176 -0.69 4.28 17.22
C GLY A 176 -0.91 4.53 15.73
N TYR A 177 -0.43 3.65 14.85
CA TYR A 177 -0.69 3.70 13.42
C TYR A 177 -1.88 2.80 13.02
N LYS A 178 -2.36 3.01 11.80
CA LYS A 178 -3.46 2.25 11.22
C LYS A 178 -3.14 1.85 9.79
N VAL A 179 -3.83 0.83 9.34
CA VAL A 179 -3.63 0.21 8.02
C VAL A 179 -4.98 -0.13 7.38
N MET A 180 -4.95 -0.37 6.07
CA MET A 180 -6.08 -0.98 5.35
C MET A 180 -5.93 -2.51 5.32
N PHE A 181 -6.06 -3.13 4.14
CA PHE A 181 -5.88 -4.57 3.96
C PHE A 181 -4.41 -4.99 3.76
N VAL A 182 -3.42 -4.11 3.98
CA VAL A 182 -1.99 -4.51 4.04
C VAL A 182 -1.73 -5.56 5.13
N ASP A 183 -0.62 -6.30 5.10
CA ASP A 183 -0.36 -7.33 6.12
C ASP A 183 -0.09 -6.71 7.50
N ALA A 184 0.97 -5.91 7.62
CA ALA A 184 1.47 -5.43 8.91
C ALA A 184 1.76 -3.92 8.96
N PHE A 185 2.28 -3.31 7.89
CA PHE A 185 2.76 -1.93 7.90
C PHE A 185 2.23 -1.06 6.77
N PRO A 186 2.07 0.25 6.98
CA PRO A 186 1.63 1.21 5.96
C PRO A 186 2.50 1.26 4.70
N ILE A 187 3.83 1.21 4.86
CA ILE A 187 4.80 1.30 3.75
C ILE A 187 5.93 0.30 4.00
N LEU A 188 6.39 -0.36 2.93
CA LEU A 188 7.54 -1.26 2.95
C LEU A 188 8.60 -0.74 1.96
N ILE A 189 9.85 -0.55 2.42
CA ILE A 189 11.03 -0.30 1.57
C ILE A 189 11.79 -1.61 1.41
N ALA A 190 11.60 -2.36 0.33
CA ALA A 190 12.38 -3.57 0.05
C ALA A 190 13.29 -3.41 -1.18
N SER A 191 14.44 -4.10 -1.26
CA SER A 191 14.85 -4.57 -2.59
C SER A 191 13.97 -5.75 -2.97
N GLN A 192 13.56 -5.73 -4.22
CA GLN A 192 12.50 -6.53 -4.79
C GLN A 192 12.66 -8.03 -4.50
N VAL A 193 11.57 -8.70 -4.13
CA VAL A 193 10.95 -9.83 -4.84
C VAL A 193 9.77 -10.34 -3.99
N PRO A 194 8.51 -10.28 -4.46
CA PRO A 194 7.41 -11.00 -3.81
C PRO A 194 7.65 -12.52 -3.91
N ASN A 195 7.21 -13.28 -2.90
CA ASN A 195 7.41 -14.73 -2.84
C ASN A 195 6.66 -15.51 -3.94
N VAL A 196 5.81 -14.86 -4.72
CA VAL A 196 5.14 -15.44 -5.89
C VAL A 196 5.55 -14.62 -7.11
N ASP A 197 5.92 -15.31 -8.19
CA ASP A 197 6.26 -14.69 -9.46
C ASP A 197 5.03 -13.94 -10.02
N GLN A 198 5.19 -12.66 -10.32
CA GLN A 198 4.08 -11.79 -10.77
C GLN A 198 3.76 -11.92 -12.26
N GLU A 199 4.55 -12.68 -13.03
CA GLU A 199 4.35 -12.94 -14.45
C GLU A 199 3.67 -14.30 -14.70
N ASN A 200 3.99 -15.30 -13.87
CA ASN A 200 3.52 -16.68 -14.08
C ASN A 200 2.86 -17.34 -12.86
N ALA A 201 2.73 -16.63 -11.73
CA ALA A 201 2.10 -17.11 -10.49
C ALA A 201 2.79 -18.32 -9.84
N THR A 202 4.04 -18.61 -10.19
CA THR A 202 4.80 -19.69 -9.56
C THR A 202 5.20 -19.29 -8.13
N PRO A 203 4.87 -20.08 -7.09
CA PRO A 203 5.37 -19.83 -5.74
C PRO A 203 6.87 -20.10 -5.64
N GLY A 204 7.60 -19.19 -5.01
CA GLY A 204 9.00 -19.36 -4.62
C GLY A 204 9.15 -19.98 -3.22
N VAL A 205 10.38 -20.39 -2.89
CA VAL A 205 10.73 -20.86 -1.54
C VAL A 205 10.90 -19.65 -0.64
N GLU A 206 10.08 -19.56 0.41
CA GLU A 206 10.20 -18.50 1.43
C GLU A 206 11.55 -18.65 2.15
N PRO A 207 12.43 -17.64 2.15
CA PRO A 207 13.69 -17.78 2.83
C PRO A 207 13.55 -17.58 4.36
N ASN A 208 12.45 -17.98 5.02
CA ASN A 208 12.16 -17.57 6.41
C ASN A 208 13.29 -17.86 7.44
N GLU A 209 14.06 -18.93 7.28
CA GLU A 209 15.27 -19.17 8.10
C GLU A 209 16.44 -18.26 7.69
N THR A 210 16.72 -18.14 6.39
CA THR A 210 17.77 -17.27 5.83
C THR A 210 17.50 -15.78 6.10
N LEU A 211 16.23 -15.34 6.03
CA LEU A 211 15.72 -14.00 6.37
C LEU A 211 15.96 -13.64 7.83
N ARG A 212 16.03 -14.64 8.73
CA ARG A 212 16.33 -14.45 10.16
C ARG A 212 17.82 -14.44 10.47
N THR A 213 18.67 -15.01 9.62
CA THR A 213 20.04 -15.39 10.01
C THR A 213 21.16 -14.89 9.09
N PHE A 214 20.87 -14.41 7.87
CA PHE A 214 21.92 -13.97 6.94
C PHE A 214 22.18 -12.45 6.97
N ARG A 215 23.37 -12.08 7.42
CA ARG A 215 23.97 -10.73 7.30
C ARG A 215 25.29 -10.82 6.52
N SER A 216 25.24 -10.96 5.20
CA SER A 216 26.40 -10.65 4.35
C SER A 216 26.03 -10.54 2.87
N GLY A 217 26.63 -9.56 2.19
CA GLY A 217 26.80 -9.56 0.74
C GLY A 217 25.92 -8.57 0.03
N GLU A 218 24.80 -9.02 -0.54
CA GLU A 218 24.00 -8.23 -1.48
C GLU A 218 22.51 -8.66 -1.45
N VAL A 219 21.86 -8.49 -0.29
CA VAL A 219 20.41 -8.67 -0.16
C VAL A 219 19.86 -7.46 0.61
N TYR A 220 19.00 -6.65 -0.01
CA TYR A 220 18.35 -5.53 0.69
C TYR A 220 16.94 -5.93 1.13
N PHE A 221 16.74 -6.03 2.44
CA PHE A 221 15.46 -6.34 3.05
C PHE A 221 14.60 -5.10 3.30
N GLY A 222 13.29 -5.35 3.24
CA GLY A 222 12.18 -4.48 3.67
C GLY A 222 12.42 -3.72 4.97
N GLN A 223 12.64 -2.41 4.95
CA GLN A 223 12.42 -1.56 6.13
C GLN A 223 10.93 -1.20 6.19
N ASN A 224 10.30 -1.47 7.32
CA ASN A 224 8.93 -1.07 7.57
C ASN A 224 8.89 0.41 7.90
N LEU A 225 8.03 1.16 7.22
CA LEU A 225 7.90 2.58 7.41
C LEU A 225 6.51 2.96 7.90
N VAL A 226 6.53 3.93 8.79
CA VAL A 226 5.36 4.68 9.24
C VAL A 226 5.56 6.16 8.91
N CYS A 227 4.49 6.84 8.54
CA CYS A 227 4.55 8.28 8.27
C CYS A 227 4.23 9.05 9.55
N LYS A 228 5.27 9.51 10.25
CA LYS A 228 5.14 10.29 11.50
C LYS A 228 4.53 11.68 11.26
N GLU A 229 4.90 12.32 10.16
CA GLU A 229 4.25 13.55 9.68
C GLU A 229 3.01 13.20 8.86
N SER A 230 2.05 12.52 9.49
CA SER A 230 0.70 12.53 8.96
C SER A 230 0.20 13.96 9.07
N LEU A 231 0.21 14.67 7.94
CA LEU A 231 -0.39 15.99 7.72
C LEU A 231 0.52 17.14 8.19
N SER A 232 0.88 18.02 7.27
CA SER A 232 1.07 19.44 7.65
C SER A 232 -0.16 19.90 8.45
N ALA A 233 -0.05 20.95 9.27
CA ALA A 233 -1.18 21.51 10.04
C ALA A 233 -2.45 21.79 9.20
N ASN A 234 -2.36 21.71 7.87
CA ASN A 234 -3.42 21.90 6.89
C ASN A 234 -3.96 20.60 6.26
N GLY A 235 -3.65 19.40 6.78
CA GLY A 235 -4.25 18.16 6.26
C GLY A 235 -3.68 17.66 4.92
N LYS A 236 -2.61 18.29 4.43
CA LYS A 236 -2.01 17.97 3.13
C LYS A 236 -0.96 16.86 3.27
N GLY A 237 -1.21 15.71 2.63
CA GLY A 237 -0.28 14.59 2.52
C GLY A 237 1.00 14.97 1.77
N ARG A 238 2.03 14.13 1.79
CA ARG A 238 3.27 14.43 1.03
C ARG A 238 3.38 13.49 -0.16
N ILE A 239 3.69 14.05 -1.33
CA ILE A 239 3.96 13.25 -2.54
C ILE A 239 5.44 12.85 -2.51
N ILE A 240 5.70 11.55 -2.64
CA ILE A 240 7.03 11.00 -2.94
C ILE A 240 7.11 10.71 -4.43
N LYS A 241 8.23 11.04 -5.07
CA LYS A 241 8.48 10.81 -6.50
C LYS A 241 9.68 9.89 -6.70
N VAL A 242 9.67 9.16 -7.82
CA VAL A 242 10.86 8.47 -8.30
C VAL A 242 11.95 9.50 -8.58
N GLY A 243 13.15 9.24 -8.07
CA GLY A 243 14.28 10.18 -8.11
C GLY A 243 14.42 11.06 -6.88
N ASP A 244 13.45 11.05 -5.95
CA ASP A 244 13.58 11.83 -4.72
C ASP A 244 14.76 11.32 -3.87
N PRO A 245 15.58 12.22 -3.32
CA PRO A 245 16.63 11.85 -2.38
C PRO A 245 16.04 11.43 -1.03
N VAL A 246 16.63 10.40 -0.42
CA VAL A 246 16.31 9.93 0.92
C VAL A 246 17.44 10.31 1.86
N TYR A 247 17.12 11.00 2.95
CA TYR A 247 18.08 11.43 3.96
C TYR A 247 17.84 10.66 5.26
N VAL A 248 18.91 10.20 5.91
CA VAL A 248 18.84 9.65 7.26
C VAL A 248 18.96 10.81 8.23
N LEU A 249 17.84 11.16 8.89
CA LEU A 249 17.83 12.22 9.90
C LEU A 249 18.38 11.76 11.24
N GLN A 250 18.11 10.49 11.58
CA GLN A 250 18.55 9.86 12.81
C GLN A 250 18.68 8.36 12.57
N SER A 251 19.65 7.74 13.24
CA SER A 251 19.83 6.29 13.27
C SER A 251 19.91 5.85 14.73
N PHE A 252 19.43 4.65 15.01
CA PHE A 252 19.43 4.03 16.33
C PHE A 252 20.19 2.72 16.24
N SER A 253 20.86 2.33 17.33
CA SER A 253 21.70 1.13 17.31
C SER A 253 20.88 -0.15 17.47
N SER A 254 19.64 -0.02 17.97
CA SER A 254 18.65 -1.09 18.11
C SER A 254 17.23 -0.57 17.89
N ARG A 255 16.26 -1.49 17.69
CA ARG A 255 14.84 -1.16 17.58
C ARG A 255 14.29 -0.56 18.88
N ASP A 256 14.74 -1.07 20.02
CA ASP A 256 14.26 -0.67 21.34
C ASP A 256 14.68 0.77 21.71
N GLU A 257 15.71 1.29 21.03
CA GLU A 257 16.16 2.67 21.15
C GLU A 257 15.42 3.64 20.22
N ALA A 258 14.72 3.13 19.21
CA ALA A 258 13.96 3.97 18.29
C ALA A 258 12.69 4.48 18.99
N PRO A 259 12.38 5.79 18.92
CA PRO A 259 11.16 6.34 19.50
C PRO A 259 9.95 5.75 18.79
N ALA A 260 8.95 5.34 19.59
CA ALA A 260 7.65 4.86 19.13
C ALA A 260 6.91 5.90 18.26
#